data_AF-A0A4S2VNG4-F1
#
_entry.id   AF-A0A4S2VNG4-F1
#
_cell.length_a   1.000
_cell.length_b   1.000
_cell.length_c   1.000
_cell.angle_alpha   90.00
_cell.angle_beta   90.00
_cell.angle_gamma   90.00
#
_symmetry.space_group_name_H-M   'P 1'
#
loop_
_entity.id
_entity.type
_entity.pdbx_description
1 polymer ?
#
loop_
_entity_poly.entity_id
_entity_poly.type
_entity_poly.pdbx_seq_one_letter_code
_entity_poly.pdbx_strand_id
1 'polypeptide(L)'
;MNARLDHAQPYAVGLFRIVTGLLFASHGAASLFGVLGGAHGGGTVAAGTWPGWYAAAIQLVAGALVLLGLGTRAAAFVASGSMAYAYFTVHQPGALWPLQNGGEASAMFCWAFLLLVFTGPGALALDSLFASRTSPSSGHRDESRPETVTA
;
A
#
# COMPACT_ATOMS: atom_id res chain seq x y z
N MET A 1 -6.45 -13.91 23.41
CA MET A 1 -6.61 -13.49 22.01
C MET A 1 -7.13 -14.69 21.22
N ASN A 2 -8.12 -14.53 20.35
CA ASN A 2 -8.76 -15.66 19.66
C ASN A 2 -7.84 -16.19 18.55
N ALA A 3 -7.37 -17.44 18.63
CA ALA A 3 -6.43 -18.05 17.68
C ALA A 3 -6.84 -17.90 16.19
N ARG A 4 -8.15 -17.84 15.91
CA ARG A 4 -8.68 -17.58 14.56
C ARG A 4 -8.36 -16.18 14.03
N LEU A 5 -8.36 -15.16 14.89
CA LEU A 5 -8.01 -13.78 14.52
C LEU A 5 -6.52 -13.66 14.22
N ASP A 6 -5.68 -14.36 14.98
CA ASP A 6 -4.24 -14.37 14.76
C ASP A 6 -3.89 -15.00 13.41
N HIS A 7 -4.56 -16.10 13.04
CA HIS A 7 -4.39 -16.71 11.71
C HIS A 7 -4.93 -15.84 10.55
N ALA A 8 -5.98 -15.04 10.79
CA ALA A 8 -6.56 -14.18 9.75
C ALA A 8 -5.82 -12.84 9.58
N GLN A 9 -4.91 -12.50 10.50
CA GLN A 9 -4.21 -11.22 10.53
C GLN A 9 -3.52 -10.85 9.20
N PRO A 10 -2.82 -11.76 8.49
CA PRO A 10 -2.18 -11.40 7.21
C PRO A 10 -3.19 -11.02 6.13
N TYR A 11 -4.36 -11.66 6.11
CA TYR A 11 -5.45 -11.33 5.18
C TYR A 11 -6.12 -10.00 5.53
N ALA A 12 -6.31 -9.72 6.82
CA ALA A 12 -6.84 -8.43 7.27
C ALA A 12 -5.91 -7.27 6.88
N VAL A 13 -4.59 -7.43 7.07
CA VAL A 13 -3.59 -6.45 6.60
C VAL A 13 -3.60 -6.34 5.07
N GLY A 14 -3.69 -7.45 4.35
CA GLY A 14 -3.76 -7.45 2.89
C GLY A 14 -5.00 -6.71 2.36
N LEU A 15 -6.17 -6.93 2.97
CA LEU A 15 -7.40 -6.23 2.59
C LEU A 15 -7.33 -4.74 2.94
N PHE A 16 -6.83 -4.39 4.13
CA PHE A 16 -6.59 -3.01 4.51
C PHE A 16 -5.68 -2.31 3.50
N ARG A 17 -4.55 -2.93 3.14
CA ARG A 17 -3.63 -2.44 2.11
C ARG A 17 -4.34 -2.20 0.77
N ILE A 18 -5.14 -3.15 0.29
CA ILE A 18 -5.87 -3.04 -0.98
C ILE A 18 -6.83 -1.85 -0.95
N VAL A 19 -7.64 -1.73 0.10
CA VAL A 19 -8.64 -0.65 0.23
C VAL A 19 -7.96 0.71 0.36
N THR A 20 -6.94 0.84 1.22
CA THR A 20 -6.20 2.09 1.40
C THR A 20 -5.50 2.51 0.09
N GLY A 21 -4.84 1.57 -0.59
CA GLY A 21 -4.20 1.84 -1.88
C GLY A 21 -5.20 2.25 -2.96
N LEU A 22 -6.37 1.60 -3.02
CA LEU A 22 -7.44 1.92 -3.98
C LEU A 22 -7.97 3.33 -3.79
N LEU A 23 -8.31 3.69 -2.55
CA LEU A 23 -8.86 5.01 -2.24
C LEU A 23 -7.84 6.11 -2.57
N PHE A 24 -6.57 5.90 -2.21
CA PHE A 24 -5.50 6.85 -2.50
C PHE A 24 -5.26 7.00 -4.01
N ALA A 25 -5.20 5.89 -4.75
CA ALA A 25 -5.08 5.90 -6.20
C ALA A 25 -6.28 6.60 -6.87
N SER A 26 -7.47 6.44 -6.32
CA SER A 26 -8.71 7.07 -6.80
C SER A 26 -8.65 8.59 -6.68
N HIS A 27 -8.12 9.14 -5.59
CA HIS A 27 -7.90 10.59 -5.46
C HIS A 27 -6.90 11.13 -6.49
N GLY A 28 -5.82 10.38 -6.75
CA GLY A 28 -4.86 10.71 -7.79
C GLY A 28 -5.50 10.68 -9.18
N ALA A 29 -6.27 9.63 -9.49
CA ALA A 29 -6.99 9.50 -10.76
C ALA A 29 -8.01 10.61 -10.96
N ALA A 30 -8.79 10.94 -9.92
CA ALA A 30 -9.75 12.04 -9.97
C ALA A 30 -9.07 13.38 -10.26
N SER A 31 -7.93 13.62 -9.62
CA SER A 31 -7.20 14.88 -9.76
C SER A 31 -6.46 14.99 -11.11
N LEU A 32 -5.91 13.90 -11.64
CA LEU A 32 -5.13 13.92 -12.89
C LEU A 32 -6.00 13.79 -14.15
N PHE A 33 -7.08 13.01 -14.08
CA PHE A 33 -7.88 12.65 -15.26
C PHE A 33 -9.33 13.15 -15.20
N GLY A 34 -9.77 13.76 -14.11
CA GLY A 34 -11.12 14.31 -13.99
C GLY A 34 -12.20 13.23 -13.88
N VAL A 35 -11.81 12.00 -13.58
CA VAL A 35 -12.70 10.86 -13.36
C VAL A 35 -13.20 10.82 -11.91
N LEU A 36 -14.16 9.94 -11.59
CA LEU A 36 -14.63 9.72 -10.20
C LEU A 36 -15.12 10.99 -9.47
N GLY A 37 -15.61 11.99 -10.22
CA GLY A 37 -16.06 13.28 -9.69
C GLY A 37 -15.04 14.43 -9.80
N GLY A 38 -13.83 14.17 -10.29
CA GLY A 38 -12.80 15.18 -10.56
C GLY A 38 -12.19 15.83 -9.31
N ALA A 39 -11.25 16.75 -9.50
CA ALA A 39 -10.65 17.51 -8.39
C ALA A 39 -11.66 18.51 -7.80
N HIS A 40 -11.82 18.55 -6.47
CA HIS A 40 -12.65 19.54 -5.77
C HIS A 40 -14.07 19.75 -6.35
N GLY A 41 -14.71 18.69 -6.87
CA GLY A 41 -16.04 18.76 -7.47
C GLY A 41 -16.07 18.96 -8.98
N GLY A 42 -14.93 18.93 -9.67
CA GLY A 42 -14.88 18.80 -11.13
C GLY A 42 -13.54 19.12 -11.77
N GLY A 43 -13.27 18.51 -12.92
CA GLY A 43 -12.09 18.79 -13.75
C GLY A 43 -10.79 18.19 -13.22
N THR A 44 -9.67 18.69 -13.75
CA THR A 44 -8.30 18.21 -13.48
C THR A 44 -7.45 19.28 -12.81
N VAL A 45 -6.41 18.86 -12.11
CA VAL A 45 -5.33 19.74 -11.67
C VAL A 45 -4.36 19.95 -12.82
N ALA A 46 -4.10 21.21 -13.17
CA ALA A 46 -3.17 21.56 -14.25
C ALA A 46 -1.77 20.98 -14.00
N ALA A 47 -1.15 20.45 -15.06
CA ALA A 47 0.15 19.80 -15.00
C ALA A 47 1.25 20.72 -14.41
N GLY A 48 2.04 20.18 -13.47
CA GLY A 48 3.13 20.91 -12.82
C GLY A 48 2.70 21.87 -11.70
N THR A 49 1.40 21.98 -11.39
CA THR A 49 0.93 22.85 -10.31
C THR A 49 1.41 22.37 -8.95
N TRP A 50 2.16 23.20 -8.23
CA TRP A 50 2.60 22.90 -6.86
C TRP A 50 1.54 23.30 -5.82
N PRO A 51 1.28 22.47 -4.78
CA PRO A 51 1.71 21.07 -4.63
C PRO A 51 0.76 20.06 -5.32
N GLY A 52 -0.40 20.52 -5.80
CA GLY A 52 -1.55 19.66 -6.14
C GLY A 52 -1.28 18.60 -7.20
N TRP A 53 -0.58 18.92 -8.29
CA TRP A 53 -0.34 17.96 -9.37
C TRP A 53 0.62 16.85 -8.94
N TYR A 54 1.69 17.21 -8.20
CA TYR A 54 2.64 16.24 -7.66
C TYR A 54 2.00 15.34 -6.60
N ALA A 55 1.15 15.93 -5.73
CA ALA A 55 0.38 15.14 -4.78
C ALA A 55 -0.52 14.13 -5.51
N ALA A 56 -1.19 14.53 -6.59
CA ALA A 56 -2.05 13.66 -7.37
C ALA A 56 -1.28 12.53 -8.08
N ALA A 57 -0.09 12.83 -8.62
CA ALA A 57 0.80 11.83 -9.21
C ALA A 57 1.29 10.80 -8.19
N ILE A 58 1.71 11.27 -7.00
CA ILE A 58 2.09 10.38 -5.89
C ILE A 58 0.90 9.51 -5.47
N GLN A 59 -0.28 10.12 -5.32
CA GLN A 59 -1.51 9.42 -4.97
C GLN A 59 -1.82 8.26 -5.90
N LEU A 60 -1.76 8.52 -7.21
CA LEU A 60 -2.01 7.51 -8.23
C LEU A 60 -0.95 6.41 -8.21
N VAL A 61 0.33 6.77 -8.29
CA VAL A 61 1.43 5.80 -8.47
C VAL A 61 1.68 5.02 -7.19
N ALA A 62 1.87 5.69 -6.05
CA ALA A 62 2.12 5.01 -4.79
C ALA A 62 0.87 4.24 -4.33
N GLY A 63 -0.33 4.80 -4.53
CA GLY A 63 -1.59 4.10 -4.26
C GLY A 63 -1.72 2.80 -5.06
N ALA A 64 -1.41 2.82 -6.36
CA ALA A 64 -1.42 1.63 -7.21
C ALA A 64 -0.38 0.58 -6.78
N LEU A 65 0.85 1.00 -6.47
CA LEU A 65 1.89 0.09 -5.97
C LEU A 65 1.49 -0.56 -4.64
N VAL A 66 0.95 0.23 -3.70
CA VAL A 66 0.44 -0.30 -2.43
C VAL A 66 -0.74 -1.25 -2.67
N LEU A 67 -1.70 -0.89 -3.54
CA LEU A 67 -2.86 -1.73 -3.89
C LEU A 67 -2.45 -3.07 -4.48
N LEU A 68 -1.43 -3.09 -5.34
CA LEU A 68 -0.93 -4.31 -5.96
C LEU A 68 -0.01 -5.11 -5.03
N GLY A 69 0.49 -4.48 -3.96
CA GLY A 69 1.44 -5.11 -3.06
C GLY A 69 2.83 -5.23 -3.69
N LEU A 70 3.21 -4.23 -4.50
CA LEU A 70 4.51 -4.14 -5.17
C LEU A 70 5.38 -3.11 -4.43
N GLY A 71 6.50 -3.53 -3.86
CA GLY A 71 7.39 -2.64 -3.10
C GLY A 71 6.68 -1.92 -1.94
N THR A 72 5.71 -2.58 -1.30
CA THR A 72 4.71 -1.94 -0.41
C THR A 72 5.33 -1.02 0.63
N ARG A 73 6.42 -1.42 1.29
CA ARG A 73 7.05 -0.61 2.34
C ARG A 73 7.59 0.71 1.80
N ALA A 74 8.25 0.69 0.64
CA ALA A 74 8.81 1.88 0.02
C ALA A 74 7.69 2.80 -0.52
N ALA A 75 6.71 2.23 -1.23
CA ALA A 75 5.57 2.98 -1.74
C ALA A 75 4.74 3.61 -0.61
N ALA A 76 4.49 2.87 0.47
CA ALA A 76 3.79 3.37 1.65
C ALA A 76 4.58 4.47 2.37
N PHE A 77 5.91 4.37 2.47
CA PHE A 77 6.72 5.44 3.06
C PHE A 77 6.60 6.76 2.29
N VAL A 78 6.67 6.70 0.95
CA VAL A 78 6.48 7.88 0.09
C VAL A 78 5.07 8.45 0.21
N ALA A 79 4.05 7.58 0.18
CA ALA A 79 2.65 8.00 0.34
C ALA A 79 2.42 8.66 1.71
N SER A 80 2.95 8.07 2.78
CA SER A 80 2.90 8.62 4.14
C SER A 80 3.53 10.00 4.22
N GLY A 81 4.76 10.16 3.70
CA GLY A 81 5.46 11.44 3.68
C GLY A 81 4.71 12.52 2.89
N SER A 82 4.10 12.17 1.75
CA SER A 82 3.32 13.11 0.96
C SER A 82 2.09 13.65 1.72
N MET A 83 1.46 12.80 2.53
CA MET A 83 0.30 13.16 3.33
C MET A 83 0.68 13.91 4.61
N ALA A 84 1.84 13.61 5.20
CA ALA A 84 2.43 14.45 6.24
C ALA A 84 2.69 15.87 5.72
N TYR A 85 3.31 15.99 4.54
CA TYR A 85 3.53 17.29 3.89
C TYR A 85 2.20 18.01 3.64
N ALA A 86 1.19 17.31 3.11
CA ALA A 86 -0.14 17.88 2.88
C ALA A 86 -0.75 18.41 4.19
N TYR A 87 -0.69 17.64 5.27
CA TYR A 87 -1.21 18.10 6.56
C TYR A 87 -0.49 19.36 7.06
N PHE A 88 0.83 19.32 7.20
CA PHE A 88 1.58 20.43 7.80
C PHE A 88 1.64 21.68 6.93
N THR A 89 1.63 21.53 5.60
CA THR A 89 1.82 22.66 4.67
C THR A 89 0.50 23.21 4.12
N VAL A 90 -0.50 22.35 3.90
CA VAL A 90 -1.78 22.75 3.29
C VAL A 90 -2.87 22.94 4.34
N HIS A 91 -3.00 22.03 5.31
CA HIS A 91 -4.12 22.04 6.25
C HIS A 91 -3.83 22.76 7.58
N GLN A 92 -2.69 22.49 8.21
CA GLN A 92 -2.34 23.03 9.52
C GLN A 92 -2.36 24.57 9.59
N PRO A 93 -1.98 25.33 8.54
CA PRO A 93 -2.13 26.78 8.55
C PRO A 93 -3.56 27.29 8.78
N GLY A 94 -4.59 26.48 8.46
CA GLY A 94 -5.99 26.81 8.71
C GLY A 94 -6.44 26.63 10.16
N ALA A 95 -5.96 25.57 10.83
CA ALA A 95 -6.16 25.32 12.25
C ALA A 95 -5.23 24.18 12.72
N LEU A 96 -4.97 24.06 14.03
CA LEU A 96 -4.17 22.95 14.55
C LEU A 96 -4.89 21.61 14.41
N TRP A 97 -6.18 21.53 14.72
CA TRP A 97 -6.89 20.25 14.74
C TRP A 97 -7.38 19.85 13.35
N PRO A 98 -7.14 18.60 12.89
CA PRO A 98 -7.60 18.11 11.59
C PRO A 98 -9.10 18.33 11.35
N LEU A 99 -9.91 18.15 12.41
CA LEU A 99 -11.36 18.36 12.42
C LEU A 99 -11.77 19.79 12.05
N GLN A 100 -10.89 20.77 12.25
CA GLN A 100 -11.16 22.19 12.02
C GLN A 100 -10.59 22.71 10.69
N ASN A 101 -9.71 21.95 10.02
CA ASN A 101 -8.98 22.40 8.83
C ASN A 101 -9.14 21.49 7.60
N GLY A 102 -10.02 20.48 7.68
CA GLY A 102 -10.24 19.51 6.60
C GLY A 102 -9.08 18.53 6.36
N GLY A 103 -8.10 18.49 7.27
CA GLY A 103 -6.89 17.69 7.16
C GLY A 103 -7.01 16.26 7.71
N GLU A 104 -8.21 15.83 8.09
CA GLU A 104 -8.45 14.49 8.64
C GLU A 104 -8.02 13.38 7.67
N ALA A 105 -8.33 13.52 6.38
CA ALA A 105 -7.91 12.56 5.36
C ALA A 105 -6.38 12.49 5.24
N SER A 106 -5.71 13.66 5.21
CA SER A 106 -4.25 13.74 5.17
C SER A 106 -3.62 13.05 6.38
N ALA A 107 -4.12 13.32 7.59
CA ALA A 107 -3.64 12.66 8.80
C ALA A 107 -3.88 11.14 8.75
N MET A 108 -5.06 10.70 8.32
CA MET A 108 -5.41 9.28 8.30
C MET A 108 -4.67 8.47 7.26
N PHE A 109 -4.52 8.98 6.03
CA PHE A 109 -3.67 8.33 5.04
C PHE A 109 -2.21 8.31 5.48
N CYS A 110 -1.70 9.40 6.09
CA CYS A 110 -0.33 9.44 6.61
C CYS A 110 -0.06 8.27 7.57
N TRP A 111 -0.90 8.10 8.59
CA TRP A 111 -0.74 7.05 9.59
C TRP A 111 -1.09 5.65 9.06
N ALA A 112 -2.09 5.51 8.19
CA ALA A 112 -2.43 4.25 7.55
C ALA A 112 -1.26 3.69 6.71
N PHE A 113 -0.63 4.55 5.90
CA PHE A 113 0.53 4.16 5.13
C PHE A 113 1.76 3.92 6.02
N LEU A 114 1.98 4.75 7.05
CA LEU A 114 3.06 4.52 8.00
C LEU A 114 2.93 3.15 8.68
N LEU A 115 1.71 2.74 9.04
CA LEU A 115 1.47 1.40 9.58
C LEU A 115 1.89 0.30 8.59
N LEU A 116 1.56 0.46 7.31
CA LEU A 116 1.96 -0.49 6.24
C LEU A 116 3.48 -0.55 6.02
N VAL A 117 4.23 0.50 6.35
CA VAL A 117 5.69 0.45 6.37
C VAL A 117 6.19 -0.58 7.37
N PHE A 118 5.54 -0.71 8.53
CA PHE A 118 5.96 -1.62 9.61
C PHE A 118 5.35 -3.02 9.48
N THR A 119 4.05 -3.11 9.23
CA THR A 119 3.34 -4.40 9.08
C THR A 119 3.71 -5.12 7.79
N GLY A 120 4.13 -4.37 6.76
CA GLY A 120 4.46 -4.91 5.46
C GLY A 120 3.23 -5.24 4.61
N PRO A 121 3.41 -6.03 3.54
CA PRO A 121 2.39 -6.20 2.50
C PRO A 121 1.15 -7.04 2.91
N GLY A 122 1.24 -7.84 3.97
CA GLY A 122 0.22 -8.84 4.30
C GLY A 122 0.09 -9.93 3.23
N ALA A 123 -1.05 -10.62 3.22
CA ALA A 123 -1.39 -11.61 2.19
C ALA A 123 -1.79 -10.93 0.86
N LEU A 124 -1.87 -11.73 -0.21
CA LEU A 124 -2.35 -11.31 -1.55
C LEU A 124 -1.49 -10.23 -2.24
N ALA A 125 -0.24 -10.06 -1.81
CA ALA A 125 0.69 -9.12 -2.46
C ALA A 125 1.38 -9.77 -3.65
N LEU A 126 1.39 -9.09 -4.80
CA LEU A 126 1.96 -9.64 -6.03
C LEU A 126 3.47 -9.92 -5.92
N ASP A 127 4.21 -9.21 -5.05
CA ASP A 127 5.63 -9.50 -4.76
C ASP A 127 5.86 -10.96 -4.31
N SER A 128 4.91 -11.55 -3.58
CA SER A 128 5.02 -12.92 -3.09
C SER A 128 4.93 -13.98 -4.21
N LEU A 129 4.31 -13.64 -5.35
CA LEU A 129 4.22 -14.53 -6.52
C LEU A 129 5.56 -14.64 -7.25
N PHE A 130 6.42 -13.64 -7.16
CA PHE A 130 7.76 -13.66 -7.76
C PHE A 130 8.80 -14.36 -6.86
N ALA A 131 8.68 -14.22 -5.53
CA ALA A 131 9.59 -14.86 -4.57
C ALA A 131 9.42 -16.40 -4.51
N SER A 132 8.24 -16.92 -4.85
CA SER A 132 7.93 -18.36 -4.76
C SER A 132 8.52 -19.22 -5.89
N ARG A 133 9.23 -18.63 -6.87
CA ARG A 133 9.85 -19.38 -7.99
C ARG A 133 11.27 -19.86 -7.73
N THR A 134 11.86 -19.55 -6.59
CA THR A 134 13.22 -20.00 -6.25
C THR A 134 13.17 -21.12 -5.22
N SER A 135 12.58 -22.26 -5.58
CA SER A 135 12.86 -23.50 -4.84
C SER A 135 14.17 -24.08 -5.35
N PRO A 136 15.21 -24.23 -4.51
CA PRO A 136 16.39 -24.99 -4.91
C PRO A 136 15.94 -26.43 -5.13
N SER A 137 16.26 -26.97 -6.31
CA SER A 137 16.13 -28.40 -6.58
C SER A 137 17.01 -29.17 -5.59
N SER A 138 16.45 -29.61 -4.47
CA SER A 138 17.09 -30.58 -3.59
C SER A 138 17.06 -31.93 -4.29
N GLY A 139 18.09 -32.19 -5.08
CA GLY A 139 18.43 -33.54 -5.51
C GLY A 139 18.82 -34.34 -4.27
N HIS A 140 17.88 -35.07 -3.70
CA HIS A 140 18.19 -36.19 -2.82
C HIS A 140 18.17 -37.45 -3.68
N ARG A 141 19.36 -37.96 -3.97
CA ARG A 141 19.59 -39.21 -4.68
C ARG A 141 18.93 -40.33 -3.88
N ASP A 142 18.12 -41.09 -4.60
CA ASP A 142 17.64 -42.41 -4.23
C ASP A 142 18.85 -43.32 -3.96
N GLU A 143 19.17 -43.51 -2.68
CA GLU A 143 20.14 -44.52 -2.25
C GLU A 143 19.39 -45.85 -2.12
N SER A 144 19.04 -46.42 -3.27
CA SER A 144 18.60 -47.80 -3.37
C SER A 144 19.80 -48.71 -3.12
N ARG A 145 19.78 -49.43 -1.99
CA ARG A 145 20.53 -50.69 -1.88
C ARG A 145 19.70 -51.77 -1.20
N PRO A 146 19.64 -52.99 -1.78
CA PRO A 146 18.60 -53.97 -1.47
C PRO A 146 18.90 -54.78 -0.20
N GLU A 147 17.84 -55.10 0.53
CA GLU A 147 17.82 -56.19 1.50
C GLU A 147 18.22 -57.50 0.80
N THR A 148 19.30 -58.13 1.26
CA THR A 148 19.61 -59.51 0.90
C THR A 148 19.31 -60.37 2.12
N VAL A 149 18.14 -61.01 2.09
CA VAL A 149 17.73 -62.10 2.97
C VAL A 149 18.48 -63.37 2.57
N THR A 150 19.23 -63.96 3.50
CA THR A 150 19.60 -65.40 3.59
C THR A 150 20.37 -65.59 4.90
N ALA A 151 20.24 -66.62 5.72
CA ALA A 151 19.33 -67.75 5.91
C ALA A 151 19.59 -68.23 7.36
#